data_AF-A0AAN8RDP6-F1
#
_entry.id   AF-A0AAN8RDP6-F1
#
_cell.length_a   1.000
_cell.length_b   1.000
_cell.length_c   1.000
_cell.angle_alpha   90.00
_cell.angle_beta   90.00
_cell.angle_gamma   90.00
#
_symmetry.space_group_name_H-M   'P 1'
#
loop_
_entity.id
_entity.type
_entity.pdbx_description
1 polymer ?
#
loop_
_entity_poly.entity_id
_entity_poly.type
_entity_poly.pdbx_seq_one_letter_code
_entity_poly.pdbx_strand_id
1 'polypeptide(L)'
;MVTLGNLEEQLRAFQKVKIANTPLHTFPDLHKRLHFKLLQAVDIVLGKLTDKMCSLQSVRDAISNQVSGAFQLYEQNIDTLDLATCTQRSAVAPSIADMLEWLQDAERYYRRQFLRRKNLLLTLRADDLSLLETAPKRWESLETTSGEERISDTLFKVSFFIESQ
;
A
#
# COMPACT_ATOMS: atom_id res chain seq x y z
N MET A 1 -10.02 5.11 -1.60
CA MET A 1 -10.28 5.20 -3.05
C MET A 1 -11.71 5.63 -3.38
N VAL A 2 -12.72 5.29 -2.58
CA VAL A 2 -14.12 5.72 -2.77
C VAL A 2 -14.25 7.24 -3.00
N THR A 3 -13.55 8.07 -2.21
CA THR A 3 -13.55 9.54 -2.39
C THR A 3 -13.06 9.98 -3.76
N LEU A 4 -12.08 9.29 -4.34
CA LEU A 4 -11.56 9.60 -5.67
C LEU A 4 -12.57 9.23 -6.76
N GLY A 5 -13.26 8.09 -6.62
CA GLY A 5 -14.36 7.70 -7.50
C GLY A 5 -15.51 8.71 -7.49
N ASN A 6 -15.89 9.21 -6.31
CA ASN A 6 -16.92 10.24 -6.20
C ASN A 6 -16.51 11.56 -6.89
N LEU A 7 -15.24 11.94 -6.80
CA LEU A 7 -14.73 13.16 -7.47
C LEU A 7 -14.70 13.02 -8.99
N GLU A 8 -14.38 11.82 -9.49
CA GLU A 8 -14.49 11.52 -10.92
C GLU A 8 -15.94 11.64 -11.40
N GLU A 9 -16.90 11.06 -10.67
CA GLU A 9 -18.33 11.16 -11.01
C GLU A 9 -18.79 12.63 -11.04
N GLN A 10 -18.34 13.44 -10.08
CA GLN A 10 -18.61 14.88 -10.04
C GLN A 10 -18.02 15.62 -11.24
N LEU A 11 -16.77 15.33 -11.63
CA LEU A 11 -16.13 15.93 -12.80
C LEU A 11 -16.86 15.54 -14.10
N ARG A 12 -17.27 14.28 -14.22
CA ARG A 12 -18.07 13.78 -15.35
C ARG A 12 -19.43 14.45 -15.42
N ALA A 13 -20.14 14.57 -14.30
CA ALA A 13 -21.43 15.26 -14.24
C ALA A 13 -21.27 16.74 -14.61
N PHE A 14 -20.23 17.40 -14.09
CA PHE A 14 -19.89 18.78 -14.41
C PHE A 14 -19.66 19.00 -15.91
N GLN A 15 -18.93 18.10 -16.59
CA GLN A 15 -18.71 18.17 -18.04
C GLN A 15 -19.99 18.03 -18.88
N LYS A 16 -20.98 17.28 -18.37
CA LYS A 16 -22.26 17.06 -19.08
C LYS A 16 -23.25 18.21 -18.88
N VAL A 17 -23.12 18.98 -17.80
CA VAL A 17 -24.08 20.04 -17.46
C VAL A 17 -23.79 21.31 -18.26
N LYS A 18 -24.80 21.77 -19.01
CA LYS A 18 -24.79 23.10 -19.62
C LYS A 18 -25.25 24.14 -18.59
N ILE A 19 -24.32 24.75 -17.85
CA ILE A 19 -24.62 25.74 -16.79
C ILE A 19 -25.48 26.90 -17.32
N ALA A 20 -25.29 27.30 -18.57
CA ALA A 20 -26.10 28.32 -19.24
C ALA A 20 -27.61 28.02 -19.26
N ASN A 21 -28.00 26.74 -19.21
CA ASN A 21 -29.40 26.29 -19.20
C ASN A 21 -29.95 26.08 -17.78
N THR A 22 -29.24 26.53 -16.77
CA THR A 22 -29.63 26.36 -15.36
C THR A 22 -29.87 27.72 -14.69
N PRO A 23 -30.59 27.78 -13.56
CA PRO A 23 -30.69 29.01 -12.77
C PRO A 23 -29.33 29.58 -12.32
N LEU A 24 -28.25 28.80 -12.41
CA LEU A 24 -26.90 29.20 -12.04
C LEU A 24 -26.17 30.03 -13.12
N HIS A 25 -26.77 30.25 -14.28
CA HIS A 25 -26.19 31.05 -15.37
C HIS A 25 -25.87 32.50 -14.96
N THR A 26 -26.49 33.02 -13.89
CA THR A 26 -26.22 34.35 -13.33
C THR A 26 -24.83 34.49 -12.71
N PHE A 27 -24.09 33.39 -12.54
CA PHE A 27 -22.73 33.38 -11.99
C PHE A 27 -21.69 33.13 -13.10
N PRO A 28 -21.11 34.18 -13.71
CA PRO A 28 -20.28 34.06 -14.92
C PRO A 28 -18.99 33.23 -14.72
N ASP A 29 -18.43 33.24 -13.50
CA ASP A 29 -17.20 32.50 -13.17
C ASP A 29 -17.45 31.12 -12.56
N LEU A 30 -18.71 30.73 -12.34
CA LEU A 30 -19.04 29.52 -11.61
C LEU A 30 -18.43 28.27 -12.25
N HIS A 31 -18.49 28.17 -13.58
CA HIS A 31 -17.92 27.04 -14.31
C HIS A 31 -16.42 26.90 -14.03
N LYS A 32 -15.65 27.99 -14.19
CA LYS A 32 -14.20 27.99 -13.98
C LYS A 32 -13.85 27.68 -12.51
N ARG A 33 -14.54 28.30 -11.56
CA ARG A 33 -14.31 28.12 -10.13
C ARG A 33 -14.66 26.70 -9.67
N LEU A 34 -15.76 26.14 -10.15
CA LEU A 34 -16.18 24.78 -9.82
C LEU A 34 -15.20 23.75 -10.40
N HIS A 35 -14.79 23.92 -11.66
CA HIS A 35 -13.78 23.06 -12.28
C HIS A 35 -12.47 23.09 -11.48
N PHE A 36 -11.97 24.28 -11.16
CA PHE A 36 -10.77 24.46 -10.34
C PHE A 36 -10.90 23.77 -8.97
N LYS A 37 -12.05 23.95 -8.30
CA LYS A 37 -12.29 23.34 -6.98
C LYS A 37 -12.35 21.82 -7.03
N LEU A 38 -12.90 21.24 -8.10
CA LEU A 38 -12.92 19.79 -8.31
C LEU A 38 -11.52 19.23 -8.56
N LEU A 39 -10.72 19.87 -9.42
CA LEU A 39 -9.32 19.47 -9.63
C LEU A 39 -8.50 19.57 -8.35
N GLN A 40 -8.64 20.68 -7.61
CA GLN A 40 -7.99 20.86 -6.31
C GLN A 40 -8.38 19.75 -5.31
N ALA A 41 -9.64 19.33 -5.30
CA ALA A 41 -10.09 18.23 -4.45
C ALA A 41 -9.44 16.89 -4.85
N VAL A 42 -9.28 16.63 -6.15
CA VAL A 42 -8.53 15.46 -6.64
C VAL A 42 -7.09 15.50 -6.17
N ASP A 43 -6.40 16.64 -6.34
CA ASP A 43 -5.01 16.81 -5.90
C ASP A 43 -4.85 16.59 -4.39
N ILE A 44 -5.76 17.11 -3.57
CA ILE A 44 -5.77 16.89 -2.12
C ILE A 44 -5.90 15.39 -1.79
N VAL A 45 -6.78 14.67 -2.49
CA VAL A 45 -6.97 13.23 -2.27
C VAL A 45 -5.73 12.44 -2.70
N LEU A 46 -5.12 12.78 -3.84
CA LEU A 46 -3.88 12.15 -4.31
C LEU A 46 -2.70 12.46 -3.37
N GLY A 47 -2.63 13.67 -2.81
CA GLY A 47 -1.67 14.05 -1.78
C GLY A 47 -1.80 13.17 -0.53
N LYS A 48 -3.02 13.04 0.02
CA LYS A 48 -3.28 12.15 1.16
C LYS A 48 -2.95 10.69 0.89
N LEU A 49 -3.17 10.21 -0.35
CA LEU A 49 -2.77 8.86 -0.75
C LEU A 49 -1.24 8.72 -0.80
N THR A 50 -0.54 9.77 -1.23
CA THR A 50 0.92 9.83 -1.21
C THR A 50 1.46 9.78 0.21
N ASP A 51 0.87 10.52 1.15
CA ASP A 51 1.25 10.47 2.57
C ASP A 51 1.11 9.07 3.16
N LYS A 52 -0.01 8.38 2.88
CA LYS A 52 -0.21 6.99 3.28
C LYS A 52 0.80 6.04 2.64
N MET A 53 1.20 6.31 1.40
CA MET A 53 2.25 5.55 0.74
C MET A 53 3.61 5.74 1.40
N CYS A 54 3.92 6.93 1.93
CA CYS A 54 5.11 7.16 2.73
C CYS A 54 5.09 6.27 3.99
N SER A 55 3.96 6.17 4.70
CA SER A 55 3.83 5.24 5.84
C SER A 55 4.06 3.78 5.44
N LEU A 56 3.46 3.33 4.33
CA LEU A 56 3.70 1.98 3.81
C LEU A 56 5.18 1.76 3.41
N GLN A 57 5.83 2.80 2.88
CA GLN A 57 7.26 2.76 2.58
C GLN A 57 8.08 2.54 3.85
N SER A 58 7.79 3.29 4.91
CA SER A 58 8.48 3.15 6.20
C SER A 58 8.32 1.75 6.78
N VAL A 59 7.14 1.14 6.69
CA VAL A 59 6.92 -0.25 7.13
C VAL A 59 7.76 -1.23 6.31
N ARG A 60 7.75 -1.09 4.97
CA ARG A 60 8.58 -1.91 4.08
C ARG A 60 10.07 -1.77 4.42
N ASP A 61 10.54 -0.55 4.63
CA ASP A 61 11.96 -0.26 4.89
C ASP A 61 12.38 -0.81 6.25
N ALA A 62 11.55 -0.65 7.27
CA ALA A 62 11.79 -1.23 8.60
C ALA A 62 11.91 -2.76 8.52
N ILE A 63 10.97 -3.43 7.84
CA ILE A 63 11.00 -4.89 7.69
C ILE A 63 12.23 -5.33 6.91
N SER A 64 12.53 -4.68 5.77
CA SER A 64 13.71 -5.01 4.96
C SER A 64 15.01 -4.87 5.74
N ASN A 65 15.13 -3.84 6.59
CA ASN A 65 16.27 -3.66 7.48
C ASN A 65 16.36 -4.78 8.53
N GLN A 66 15.23 -5.17 9.14
CA GLN A 66 15.22 -6.27 10.12
C GLN A 66 15.57 -7.62 9.49
N VAL A 67 15.03 -7.91 8.30
CA VAL A 67 15.38 -9.12 7.54
C VAL A 67 16.87 -9.10 7.21
N SER A 68 17.39 -7.98 6.69
CA SER A 68 18.82 -7.85 6.39
C SER A 68 19.70 -8.09 7.63
N GLY A 69 19.31 -7.55 8.79
CA GLY A 69 20.03 -7.78 10.04
C GLY A 69 20.00 -9.25 10.48
N ALA A 70 18.85 -9.92 10.38
CA ALA A 70 18.73 -11.35 10.71
C ALA A 70 19.60 -12.23 9.80
N PHE A 71 19.62 -11.93 8.49
CA PHE A 71 20.46 -12.66 7.53
C PHE A 71 21.96 -12.40 7.74
N GLN A 72 22.35 -11.16 8.08
CA GLN A 72 23.74 -10.87 8.44
C GLN A 72 24.19 -11.65 9.67
N LEU A 73 23.34 -11.76 10.70
CA LEU A 73 23.64 -12.58 11.88
C LEU A 73 23.76 -14.06 11.52
N TYR A 74 22.88 -14.58 10.65
CA TYR A 74 22.99 -15.94 10.16
C TYR A 74 24.32 -16.17 9.42
N GLU A 75 24.68 -15.29 8.49
CA GLU A 75 25.92 -15.37 7.71
C GLU A 75 27.17 -15.31 8.60
N GLN A 76 27.15 -14.48 9.65
CA GLN A 76 28.25 -14.38 10.62
C GLN A 76 28.46 -15.66 11.44
N ASN A 77 27.44 -16.50 11.60
CA ASN A 77 27.47 -17.69 12.44
C ASN A 77 27.47 -18.99 11.62
N ILE A 78 27.66 -18.93 10.30
CA ILE A 78 27.55 -20.08 9.39
C ILE A 78 28.50 -21.24 9.74
N ASP A 79 29.70 -20.93 10.27
CA ASP A 79 30.68 -21.94 10.67
C ASP A 79 30.28 -22.70 11.94
N THR A 80 29.38 -22.12 12.73
CA THR A 80 28.87 -22.70 13.99
C THR A 80 27.47 -23.32 13.84
N LEU A 81 26.74 -22.91 12.81
CA LEU A 81 25.37 -23.33 12.53
C LEU A 81 25.37 -24.33 11.37
N ASP A 82 25.53 -25.60 11.69
CA ASP A 82 25.39 -26.66 10.70
C ASP A 82 23.93 -26.78 10.21
N LEU A 83 23.75 -27.43 9.05
CA LEU A 83 22.43 -27.55 8.43
C LEU A 83 21.42 -28.28 9.34
N ALA A 84 21.89 -29.24 10.14
CA ALA A 84 21.05 -29.97 11.08
C ALA A 84 20.50 -29.03 12.16
N THR A 85 21.34 -28.17 12.74
CA THR A 85 20.94 -27.17 13.74
C THR A 85 19.95 -26.17 13.15
N CYS A 86 20.19 -25.69 11.92
CA CYS A 86 19.33 -24.71 11.26
C CYS A 86 17.92 -25.23 10.95
N THR A 87 17.78 -26.54 10.77
CA THR A 87 16.51 -27.20 10.41
C THR A 87 15.84 -27.89 11.61
N GLN A 88 16.50 -27.90 12.78
CA GLN A 88 15.97 -28.52 13.98
C GLN A 88 14.76 -27.74 14.49
N ARG A 89 13.62 -28.43 14.60
CA ARG A 89 12.40 -27.93 15.24
C ARG A 89 12.29 -28.51 16.65
N SER A 90 11.61 -27.80 17.55
CA SER A 90 11.25 -28.32 18.87
C SER A 90 9.75 -28.22 19.11
N ALA A 91 9.28 -28.81 20.21
CA ALA A 91 7.88 -28.71 20.62
C ALA A 91 7.44 -27.27 20.97
N VAL A 92 8.41 -26.38 21.26
CA VAL A 92 8.15 -25.02 21.76
C VAL A 92 8.67 -23.92 20.84
N ALA A 93 9.49 -24.25 19.84
CA ALA A 93 10.10 -23.27 18.94
C ALA A 93 10.26 -23.81 17.50
N PRO A 94 10.00 -22.97 16.48
CA PRO A 94 10.30 -23.27 15.08
C PRO A 94 11.81 -23.36 14.85
N SER A 95 12.21 -23.89 13.68
CA SER A 95 13.62 -23.90 13.29
C SER A 95 14.08 -22.51 12.84
N ILE A 96 15.41 -22.30 12.82
CA ILE A 96 16.00 -21.07 12.28
C ILE A 96 15.60 -20.87 10.81
N ALA A 97 15.60 -21.95 10.03
CA ALA A 97 15.18 -21.93 8.64
C ALA A 97 13.72 -21.44 8.47
N ASP A 98 12.80 -21.94 9.31
CA ASP A 98 11.40 -21.52 9.27
C ASP A 98 11.25 -20.03 9.61
N MET A 99 11.95 -19.55 10.64
CA MET A 99 11.91 -18.15 11.04
C MET A 99 12.47 -17.22 9.97
N LEU A 100 13.57 -17.60 9.30
CA LEU A 100 14.14 -16.83 8.21
C LEU A 100 13.22 -16.82 6.97
N GLU A 101 12.57 -17.95 6.66
CA GLU A 101 11.55 -18.02 5.60
C GLU A 101 10.38 -17.06 5.90
N TRP A 102 9.89 -17.06 7.14
CA TRP A 102 8.81 -16.17 7.59
C TRP A 102 9.15 -14.69 7.44
N LEU A 103 10.38 -14.31 7.80
CA LEU A 103 10.88 -12.94 7.62
C LEU A 103 10.95 -12.56 6.14
N GLN A 104 11.48 -13.45 5.29
CA GLN A 104 11.52 -13.21 3.84
C GLN A 104 10.13 -13.10 3.22
N ASP A 105 9.18 -13.93 3.65
CA ASP A 105 7.79 -13.87 3.20
C ASP A 105 7.15 -12.52 3.55
N ALA A 106 7.38 -12.01 4.77
CA ALA A 106 6.92 -10.69 5.20
C ALA A 106 7.55 -9.58 4.34
N GLU A 107 8.87 -9.58 4.15
CA GLU A 107 9.57 -8.60 3.31
C GLU A 107 9.01 -8.60 1.88
N ARG A 108 8.89 -9.80 1.28
CA ARG A 108 8.37 -9.97 -0.08
C ARG A 108 6.95 -9.44 -0.21
N TYR A 109 6.11 -9.67 0.79
CA TYR A 109 4.76 -9.15 0.83
C TYR A 109 4.76 -7.61 0.83
N TYR A 110 5.39 -6.96 1.81
CA TYR A 110 5.35 -5.49 1.91
C TYR A 110 6.03 -4.79 0.72
N ARG A 111 7.12 -5.36 0.20
CA ARG A 111 7.77 -4.88 -1.03
C ARG A 111 6.82 -4.94 -2.22
N ARG A 112 6.10 -6.05 -2.40
CA ARG A 112 5.11 -6.22 -3.47
C ARG A 112 3.92 -5.27 -3.30
N GLN A 113 3.38 -5.16 -2.09
CA GLN A 113 2.24 -4.28 -1.80
C GLN A 113 2.58 -2.82 -2.05
N PHE A 114 3.78 -2.39 -1.65
CA PHE A 114 4.29 -1.05 -1.92
C PHE A 114 4.44 -0.80 -3.42
N LEU A 115 5.14 -1.67 -4.15
CA LEU A 115 5.40 -1.48 -5.58
C LEU A 115 4.11 -1.43 -6.41
N ARG A 116 3.16 -2.34 -6.14
CA ARG A 116 1.88 -2.38 -6.85
C ARG A 116 1.08 -1.09 -6.65
N ARG A 117 0.95 -0.62 -5.40
CA ARG A 117 0.22 0.61 -5.08
C ARG A 117 0.92 1.86 -5.61
N LYS A 118 2.25 1.93 -5.47
CA LYS A 118 3.05 3.03 -6.03
C LYS A 118 2.88 3.13 -7.54
N ASN A 119 2.98 2.01 -8.24
CA ASN A 119 2.81 1.98 -9.69
C ASN A 119 1.41 2.44 -10.11
N LEU A 120 0.35 2.00 -9.42
CA LEU A 120 -1.01 2.48 -9.67
C LEU A 120 -1.12 3.99 -9.49
N LEU A 121 -0.63 4.54 -8.38
CA LEU A 121 -0.72 5.97 -8.08
C LEU A 121 0.07 6.83 -9.08
N LEU A 122 1.23 6.37 -9.55
CA LEU A 122 2.00 7.05 -10.60
C LEU A 122 1.26 7.14 -11.94
N THR A 123 0.26 6.29 -12.18
CA THR A 123 -0.59 6.40 -13.38
C THR A 123 -1.72 7.42 -13.23
N LEU A 124 -2.08 7.82 -12.01
CA LEU A 124 -3.23 8.71 -11.80
C LEU A 124 -2.83 10.16 -12.04
N ARG A 125 -3.65 10.87 -12.82
CA ARG A 125 -3.52 12.31 -13.04
C ARG A 125 -4.87 12.98 -12.90
N ALA A 126 -4.88 14.23 -12.43
CA ALA A 126 -6.11 14.98 -12.20
C ALA A 126 -6.86 15.33 -13.50
N ASP A 127 -6.15 15.38 -14.63
CA ASP A 127 -6.67 15.69 -15.96
C ASP A 127 -7.16 14.45 -16.74
N ASP A 128 -6.84 13.24 -16.28
CA ASP A 128 -7.24 11.99 -16.94
C ASP A 128 -8.38 11.27 -16.19
N LEU A 129 -9.62 11.64 -16.55
CA LEU A 129 -10.84 11.08 -15.96
C LEU A 129 -10.97 9.56 -16.16
N SER A 130 -10.44 9.01 -17.26
CA SER A 130 -10.55 7.58 -17.55
C SER A 130 -9.73 6.75 -16.55
N LEU A 131 -8.56 7.26 -16.18
CA LEU A 131 -7.70 6.63 -15.18
C LEU A 131 -8.25 6.82 -13.77
N LEU A 132 -8.85 7.97 -13.47
CA LEU A 132 -9.52 8.22 -12.19
C LEU A 132 -10.75 7.32 -11.98
N GLU A 133 -11.55 7.08 -13.02
CA GLU A 133 -12.75 6.24 -12.96
C GLU A 133 -12.40 4.80 -12.59
N THR A 134 -11.36 4.27 -13.23
CA THR A 134 -10.94 2.88 -13.01
C THR A 134 -10.10 2.71 -11.75
N ALA A 135 -9.64 3.80 -11.12
CA ALA A 135 -8.73 3.76 -9.99
C ALA A 135 -9.26 2.97 -8.78
N PRO A 136 -10.53 3.11 -8.33
CA PRO A 136 -11.05 2.33 -7.21
C PRO A 136 -11.03 0.84 -7.46
N LYS A 137 -11.52 0.39 -8.63
CA LYS A 137 -11.51 -1.03 -9.01
C LYS A 137 -10.10 -1.60 -9.13
N ARG A 138 -9.19 -0.83 -9.75
CA ARG A 138 -7.77 -1.21 -9.85
C ARG A 138 -7.15 -1.34 -8.47
N TRP A 139 -7.47 -0.46 -7.53
CA TRP A 139 -6.98 -0.53 -6.16
C TRP A 139 -7.51 -1.73 -5.40
N GLU A 140 -8.82 -2.01 -5.49
CA GLU A 140 -9.45 -3.19 -4.88
C GLU A 140 -8.79 -4.48 -5.38
N SER A 141 -8.44 -4.55 -6.68
CA SER A 141 -7.72 -5.71 -7.24
C SER A 141 -6.30 -5.90 -6.68
N LEU A 142 -5.73 -4.89 -6.00
CA LEU A 142 -4.45 -5.00 -5.33
C LEU A 142 -4.58 -5.59 -3.92
N GLU A 143 -5.79 -5.57 -3.34
CA GLU A 143 -6.04 -6.10 -2.02
C GLU A 143 -6.07 -7.62 -2.08
N THR A 144 -5.28 -8.24 -1.21
CA THR A 144 -5.21 -9.70 -1.07
C THR A 144 -5.42 -10.03 0.40
N THR A 145 -6.68 -10.22 0.80
CA THR A 145 -7.08 -10.48 2.19
C THR A 145 -6.31 -11.67 2.78
N SER A 146 -6.13 -12.72 1.99
CA SER A 146 -5.37 -13.93 2.39
C SER A 146 -3.88 -13.69 2.61
N GLY A 147 -3.30 -12.71 1.93
CA GLY A 147 -1.89 -12.37 2.08
C GLY A 147 -1.63 -11.57 3.36
N GLU A 148 -2.52 -10.64 3.69
CA GLU A 148 -2.41 -9.83 4.91
C GLU A 148 -2.58 -10.68 6.16
N GLU A 149 -3.60 -11.54 6.20
CA GLU A 149 -3.87 -12.47 7.30
C GLU A 149 -2.67 -13.39 7.55
N ARG A 150 -2.14 -14.01 6.48
CA ARG A 150 -0.97 -14.89 6.58
C ARG A 150 0.26 -14.17 7.12
N ILE A 151 0.52 -12.93 6.68
CA ILE A 151 1.67 -12.17 7.18
C ILE A 151 1.45 -11.72 8.63
N SER A 152 0.23 -11.31 8.99
CA SER A 152 -0.11 -10.96 10.37
C SER A 152 0.09 -12.14 11.32
N ASP A 153 -0.40 -13.33 10.96
CA ASP A 153 -0.23 -14.55 11.74
C ASP A 153 1.25 -14.92 11.90
N THR A 154 2.03 -14.77 10.82
CA THR A 154 3.46 -15.04 10.85
C THR A 154 4.21 -14.06 11.74
N LEU A 155 3.93 -12.75 11.63
CA LEU A 155 4.55 -11.74 12.49
C LEU A 155 4.15 -11.91 13.96
N PHE A 156 2.92 -12.33 14.23
CA PHE A 156 2.47 -12.66 15.59
C PHE A 156 3.20 -13.87 16.18
N LYS A 157 3.46 -14.90 15.36
CA LYS A 157 4.29 -16.04 15.78
C LYS A 157 5.72 -15.58 16.10
N VAL A 158 6.29 -14.70 15.29
CA VAL A 158 7.64 -14.15 15.54
C VAL A 158 7.68 -13.30 16.81
N SER A 159 6.66 -12.48 17.08
CA SER A 159 6.65 -11.61 18.27
C SER A 159 6.66 -12.41 19.58
N PHE A 160 6.02 -13.58 19.61
CA PHE A 160 6.06 -14.48 20.77
C PHE A 160 7.51 -14.87 21.18
N PHE A 161 8.40 -15.01 20.19
CA PHE A 161 9.81 -15.35 20.42
C PHE A 161 10.70 -14.12 20.71
N ILE A 162 10.16 -12.91 20.57
CA ILE A 162 10.86 -11.65 20.89
C ILE A 162 10.54 -11.20 22.33
N GLU A 163 9.31 -11.44 22.82
CA GLU A 163 8.85 -11.03 24.17
C GLU A 163 9.43 -11.89 25.32
N SER A 164 10.21 -12.92 25.01
CA SER A 164 10.83 -13.82 26.00
C SER A 164 12.24 -13.39 26.48
N GLN A 165 12.61 -12.12 26.25
CA GLN A 165 13.84 -11.50 26.76
C GLN A 165 13.57 -10.47 27.86
#